data_AF-A0A3R9NZH8-F1
#
_entry.id   AF-A0A3R9NZH8-F1
#
_cell.length_a   1.000
_cell.length_b   1.000
_cell.length_c   1.000
_cell.angle_alpha   90.00
_cell.angle_beta   90.00
_cell.angle_gamma   90.00
#
_symmetry.space_group_name_H-M   'P 1'
#
loop_
_entity.id
_entity.type
_entity.pdbx_description
1 polymer ?
#
loop_
_entity_poly.entity_id
_entity_poly.type
_entity_poly.pdbx_seq_one_letter_code
_entity_poly.pdbx_strand_id
1 'polypeptide(L)'
;MEVECPVVAPLPFPDLQLTVTYAEALCYAQGRLKMLGNGGLKPFCAAHQLTYPNIINLKNGKLKREEPRLLQRLLGCLAVPTELLHYPLASKTPCFLLPDAEALAKFREQLHFLTNAE
;
A
#
# COMPACT_ATOMS: atom_id res chain seq x y z
N MET A 1 44.42 11.89 -20.43
CA MET A 1 43.41 10.89 -20.04
C MET A 1 42.13 11.64 -19.81
N GLU A 2 41.26 11.66 -20.81
CA GLU A 2 39.93 12.24 -20.68
C GLU A 2 39.06 11.20 -19.97
N VAL A 3 38.49 11.59 -18.83
CA VAL A 3 37.62 10.72 -18.04
C VAL A 3 36.21 10.90 -18.59
N GLU A 4 35.76 9.95 -19.40
CA GLU A 4 34.37 9.91 -19.85
C GLU A 4 33.44 9.70 -18.64
N CYS A 5 32.72 10.75 -18.27
CA CYS A 5 31.61 10.65 -17.33
C CYS A 5 30.49 9.83 -18.01
N PRO A 6 29.98 8.77 -17.39
CA PRO A 6 28.87 8.02 -17.96
C PRO A 6 27.65 8.95 -18.11
N VAL A 7 27.01 8.90 -19.28
CA VAL A 7 25.72 9.57 -19.53
C VAL A 7 24.69 8.93 -18.60
N VAL A 8 24.43 9.57 -17.47
CA VAL A 8 23.40 9.16 -16.53
C VAL A 8 22.06 9.48 -17.17
N ALA A 9 21.32 8.44 -17.58
CA ALA A 9 19.95 8.63 -18.03
C ALA A 9 19.14 9.33 -16.92
N PRO A 10 18.33 10.35 -17.23
CA PRO A 10 17.49 11.00 -16.23
C PRO A 10 16.61 9.93 -15.57
N LEU A 11 16.61 9.90 -14.24
CA LEU A 11 15.75 9.01 -13.48
C LEU A 11 14.30 9.24 -13.95
N PRO A 12 13.58 8.20 -14.40
CA PRO A 12 12.20 8.37 -14.82
C PRO A 12 11.40 8.89 -13.62
N PHE A 13 10.75 10.03 -13.79
CA PHE A 13 9.79 10.51 -12.80
C PHE A 13 8.65 9.49 -12.70
N PRO A 14 8.21 9.13 -11.48
CA PRO A 14 7.11 8.20 -11.32
C PRO A 14 5.83 8.79 -11.91
N ASP A 15 5.06 7.95 -12.59
CA ASP A 15 3.74 8.36 -13.10
C ASP A 15 2.76 8.52 -11.94
N LEU A 16 2.46 9.78 -11.61
CA LEU A 16 1.56 10.13 -10.51
C LEU A 16 0.12 9.67 -10.72
N GLN A 17 -0.28 9.31 -11.95
CA GLN A 17 -1.60 8.76 -12.22
C GLN A 17 -1.77 7.34 -11.69
N LEU A 18 -0.66 6.66 -11.38
CA LEU A 18 -0.63 5.32 -10.76
C LEU A 18 -0.70 5.36 -9.24
N THR A 19 -0.97 6.52 -8.65
CA THR A 19 -1.03 6.66 -7.20
C THR A 19 -2.39 6.35 -6.63
N VAL A 20 -2.38 5.78 -5.42
CA VAL A 20 -3.55 5.60 -4.56
C VAL A 20 -3.31 6.29 -3.23
N THR A 21 -4.36 6.86 -2.68
CA THR A 21 -4.32 7.60 -1.41
C THR A 21 -4.17 6.64 -0.23
N TYR A 22 -3.74 7.18 0.92
CA TYR A 22 -3.72 6.42 2.17
C TYR A 22 -5.09 5.84 2.54
N ALA A 23 -6.17 6.60 2.32
CA ALA A 23 -7.52 6.16 2.67
C ALA A 23 -7.98 4.97 1.81
N GLU A 24 -7.75 5.01 0.50
CA GLU A 24 -8.09 3.90 -0.41
C GLU A 24 -7.29 2.65 -0.08
N ALA A 25 -5.98 2.79 0.11
CA ALA A 25 -5.09 1.70 0.51
C ALA A 25 -5.51 1.07 1.85
N LEU A 26 -5.89 1.91 2.83
CA LEU A 26 -6.36 1.44 4.13
C LEU A 26 -7.67 0.67 4.00
N CYS A 27 -8.64 1.21 3.26
CA CYS A 27 -9.93 0.56 3.02
C CYS A 27 -9.75 -0.80 2.35
N TYR A 28 -8.93 -0.85 1.29
CA TYR A 28 -8.56 -2.09 0.61
C TYR A 28 -7.98 -3.12 1.59
N ALA A 29 -6.96 -2.72 2.36
CA ALA A 29 -6.28 -3.61 3.29
C ALA A 29 -7.23 -4.13 4.39
N GLN A 30 -8.08 -3.26 4.94
CA GLN A 30 -9.10 -3.65 5.93
C GLN A 30 -10.10 -4.65 5.34
N GLY A 31 -10.60 -4.42 4.13
CA GLY A 31 -11.50 -5.33 3.43
C GLY A 31 -10.87 -6.72 3.25
N ARG A 32 -9.63 -6.77 2.73
CA ARG A 32 -8.90 -8.04 2.55
C ARG A 32 -8.66 -8.77 3.88
N LEU A 33 -8.31 -8.05 4.94
CA LEU A 33 -8.13 -8.65 6.26
C LEU A 33 -9.44 -9.18 6.87
N LYS A 34 -10.59 -8.56 6.56
CA LYS A 34 -11.92 -9.07 6.97
C LYS A 34 -12.27 -10.37 6.25
N MET A 35 -11.79 -10.57 5.01
CA MET A 35 -12.02 -11.80 4.24
C MET A 35 -11.22 -13.03 4.72
N LEU A 36 -10.23 -12.87 5.60
CA LEU A 36 -9.40 -13.99 6.09
C LEU A 36 -10.16 -15.02 6.96
N GLY A 37 -11.44 -14.80 7.24
CA GLY A 37 -12.26 -15.67 8.08
C GLY A 37 -11.93 -15.57 9.58
N ASN A 38 -12.79 -16.13 10.42
CA ASN A 38 -12.60 -16.11 11.86
C ASN A 38 -11.32 -16.86 12.26
N GLY A 39 -10.44 -16.18 13.01
CA GLY A 39 -9.16 -16.73 13.45
C GLY A 39 -8.02 -16.65 12.44
N GLY A 40 -8.27 -16.31 11.17
CA GLY A 40 -7.25 -16.27 10.11
C GLY A 40 -6.22 -15.13 10.24
N LEU A 41 -6.50 -14.13 11.07
CA LEU A 41 -5.61 -12.97 11.21
C LEU A 41 -4.29 -13.30 11.93
N LYS A 42 -4.33 -14.12 12.98
CA LYS A 42 -3.11 -14.54 13.72
C LYS A 42 -2.13 -15.32 12.84
N PRO A 43 -2.54 -16.39 12.12
CA PRO A 43 -1.62 -17.13 11.25
C PRO A 43 -1.12 -16.25 10.09
N PHE A 44 -1.95 -15.38 9.53
CA PHE A 44 -1.50 -14.42 8.51
C PHE A 44 -0.38 -13.52 9.04
N CYS A 45 -0.54 -12.95 10.24
CA CYS A 45 0.49 -12.12 10.84
C CYS A 45 1.78 -12.90 11.10
N ALA A 46 1.68 -14.14 11.56
CA ALA A 46 2.84 -15.00 11.80
C ALA A 46 3.60 -15.33 10.50
N ALA A 47 2.88 -15.70 9.44
CA ALA A 47 3.46 -16.03 8.13
C ALA A 47 4.22 -14.86 7.51
N HIS A 48 3.74 -13.63 7.70
CA HIS A 48 4.34 -12.42 7.14
C HIS A 48 5.19 -11.61 8.13
N GLN A 49 5.45 -12.16 9.33
CA GLN A 49 6.21 -11.51 10.41
C GLN A 49 5.66 -10.12 10.78
N LEU A 50 4.34 -9.96 10.76
CA LEU A 50 3.63 -8.74 11.10
C LEU A 50 3.25 -8.74 12.59
N THR A 51 3.28 -7.56 13.21
CA THR A 51 2.87 -7.38 14.60
C THR A 51 1.35 -7.48 14.72
N TYR A 52 0.84 -8.61 15.24
CA TYR A 52 -0.60 -8.86 15.37
C TYR A 52 -1.37 -7.70 16.03
N PRO A 53 -0.94 -7.11 17.17
CA PRO A 53 -1.60 -5.94 17.77
C PRO A 53 -1.77 -4.75 16.81
N ASN A 54 -0.76 -4.47 15.98
CA ASN A 54 -0.83 -3.36 15.04
C ASN A 54 -1.80 -3.67 13.89
N ILE A 55 -1.79 -4.90 13.38
CA ILE A 55 -2.67 -5.31 12.28
C ILE A 55 -4.13 -5.40 12.73
N ILE A 56 -4.43 -5.91 13.93
CA ILE A 56 -5.81 -5.93 14.43
C ILE A 56 -6.34 -4.51 14.69
N ASN A 57 -5.49 -3.60 15.18
CA ASN A 57 -5.85 -2.20 15.35
C ASN A 57 -6.05 -1.49 14.01
N LEU A 58 -5.18 -1.75 13.02
CA LEU A 58 -5.34 -1.26 11.64
C LEU A 58 -6.65 -1.74 11.03
N LYS A 59 -6.91 -3.06 11.11
CA LYS A 59 -8.13 -3.70 10.58
C LYS A 59 -9.41 -3.04 11.10
N ASN A 60 -9.40 -2.68 12.39
CA ASN A 60 -10.57 -2.16 13.09
C ASN A 60 -10.61 -0.61 13.15
N GLY A 61 -9.70 0.09 12.48
CA GLY A 61 -9.64 1.56 12.52
C GLY A 61 -9.26 2.14 13.88
N LYS A 62 -8.55 1.39 14.73
CA LYS A 62 -8.15 1.78 16.10
C LYS A 62 -6.70 2.24 16.22
N LEU A 63 -6.04 2.56 15.11
CA LEU A 63 -4.70 3.15 15.14
C LEU A 63 -4.75 4.58 15.69
N LYS A 64 -3.79 4.94 16.54
CA LYS A 64 -3.70 6.28 17.13
C LYS A 64 -3.24 7.36 16.14
N ARG A 65 -2.61 6.95 15.05
CA ARG A 65 -2.06 7.79 13.98
C ARG A 65 -1.97 6.98 12.68
N GLU A 66 -1.77 7.68 11.57
CA GLU A 66 -1.44 7.02 10.31
C GLU A 66 -0.10 6.29 10.41
N GLU A 67 -0.04 5.08 9.87
CA GLU A 67 1.18 4.25 9.86
C GLU A 67 1.49 3.80 8.41
N PRO A 68 1.99 4.70 7.54
CA PRO A 68 2.09 4.45 6.10
C PRO A 68 3.04 3.31 5.75
N ARG A 69 4.14 3.15 6.51
CA ARG A 69 5.08 2.03 6.32
C ARG A 69 4.49 0.68 6.71
N LEU A 70 3.66 0.67 7.77
CA LEU A 70 2.94 -0.55 8.16
C LEU A 70 1.94 -0.94 7.07
N LEU A 71 1.20 0.04 6.53
CA LEU A 71 0.24 -0.18 5.46
C LEU A 71 0.93 -0.64 4.17
N GLN A 72 2.04 -0.01 3.76
CA GLN A 72 2.84 -0.46 2.61
C GLN A 72 3.25 -1.92 2.75
N ARG A 73 3.78 -2.30 3.91
CA ARG A 73 4.22 -3.66 4.17
C ARG A 73 3.05 -4.63 4.11
N LEU A 74 1.90 -4.26 4.68
CA LEU A 74 0.68 -5.05 4.62
C LEU A 74 0.16 -5.23 3.18
N LEU A 75 0.18 -4.18 2.36
CA LEU A 75 -0.17 -4.27 0.93
C LEU A 75 0.74 -5.26 0.21
N GLY A 76 2.05 -5.22 0.48
CA GLY A 76 3.00 -6.21 -0.04
C GLY A 76 2.65 -7.65 0.37
N CYS A 77 2.25 -7.88 1.63
CA CYS A 77 1.78 -9.19 2.09
C CYS A 77 0.47 -9.64 1.44
N LEU A 78 -0.35 -8.69 0.99
CA LEU A 78 -1.60 -8.93 0.24
C LEU A 78 -1.36 -9.07 -1.27
N ALA A 79 -0.10 -9.19 -1.70
CA ALA A 79 0.33 -9.25 -3.10
C ALA A 79 0.01 -7.99 -3.91
N VAL A 80 -0.01 -6.82 -3.26
CA VAL A 80 -0.13 -5.51 -3.89
C VAL A 80 1.22 -4.79 -3.75
N PRO A 81 2.14 -4.95 -4.72
CA PRO A 81 3.42 -4.26 -4.69
C PRO A 81 3.18 -2.75 -4.78
N THR A 82 3.75 -1.99 -3.85
CA THR A 82 3.59 -0.54 -3.79
C THR A 82 4.86 0.14 -3.31
N GLU A 83 5.14 1.31 -3.88
CA GLU A 83 6.16 2.21 -3.37
C GLU A 83 5.51 3.35 -2.58
N LEU A 84 6.04 3.64 -1.40
CA LEU A 84 5.56 4.73 -0.58
C LEU A 84 6.22 6.04 -1.03
N LEU A 85 5.41 6.93 -1.62
CA LEU A 85 5.86 8.23 -2.06
C LEU A 85 5.82 9.22 -0.88
N HIS A 86 6.99 9.65 -0.43
CA HIS A 86 7.14 10.79 0.49
C HIS A 86 7.46 12.03 -0.34
N TYR A 87 6.46 12.63 -0.98
CA TYR A 87 6.65 13.88 -1.71
C TYR A 87 6.78 15.09 -0.76
N PRO A 88 7.65 16.07 -1.06
CA PRO A 88 7.36 17.48 -0.80
C PRO A 88 6.60 18.03 -2.03
N LEU A 89 5.46 18.74 -1.94
CA LEU A 89 5.44 20.20 -1.69
C LEU A 89 4.04 20.80 -1.37
N ALA A 90 2.97 20.01 -1.20
CA ALA A 90 1.66 20.57 -0.81
C ALA A 90 0.73 19.59 -0.07
N SER A 91 0.82 18.29 -0.34
CA SER A 91 -0.07 17.31 0.30
C SER A 91 0.53 16.78 1.60
N LYS A 92 -0.23 16.86 2.69
CA LYS A 92 0.15 16.31 4.01
C LYS A 92 -0.04 14.78 4.08
N THR A 93 -0.67 14.18 3.08
CA THR A 93 -1.07 12.77 3.11
C THR A 93 -0.14 11.89 2.29
N PRO A 94 0.23 10.71 2.82
CA PRO A 94 1.07 9.75 2.10
C PRO A 94 0.29 9.09 0.95
N CYS A 95 0.98 8.82 -0.15
CA CYS A 95 0.44 8.12 -1.31
C CYS A 95 1.27 6.87 -1.63
N PHE A 96 0.61 5.88 -2.22
CA PHE A 96 1.24 4.64 -2.66
C PHE A 96 1.24 4.60 -4.18
N LEU A 97 2.42 4.41 -4.78
CA LEU A 97 2.58 4.21 -6.21
C LEU A 97 2.47 2.73 -6.53
N LEU A 98 1.61 2.40 -7.50
CA LEU A 98 1.52 1.07 -8.08
C LEU A 98 2.49 0.93 -9.26
N PRO A 99 2.94 -0.30 -9.59
CA PRO A 99 3.96 -0.51 -10.62
C PRO A 99 3.48 -0.17 -12.03
N ASP A 100 2.19 -0.36 -12.32
CA ASP A 100 1.61 -0.17 -13.65
C ASP A 100 0.09 0.07 -13.59
N ALA A 101 -0.48 0.41 -14.76
CA ALA A 101 -1.91 0.67 -14.91
C ALA A 101 -2.79 -0.58 -14.70
N GLU A 102 -2.26 -1.78 -14.94
CA GLU A 102 -2.99 -3.03 -14.76
C GLU A 102 -3.18 -3.31 -13.25
N ALA A 103 -2.13 -3.13 -12.46
CA ALA A 103 -2.17 -3.20 -11.01
C ALA A 103 -3.13 -2.17 -10.42
N LEU A 104 -3.17 -0.95 -10.97
CA LEU A 104 -4.14 0.08 -10.57
C LEU A 104 -5.57 -0.32 -10.91
N ALA A 105 -5.82 -0.84 -12.12
CA ALA A 105 -7.15 -1.30 -12.51
C ALA A 105 -7.64 -2.43 -11.59
N LYS A 106 -6.80 -3.43 -11.34
CA LYS A 106 -7.09 -4.55 -10.42
C LYS A 106 -7.35 -4.06 -9.01
N PHE A 107 -6.52 -3.13 -8.51
CA PHE A 107 -6.70 -2.55 -7.18
C PHE A 107 -8.06 -1.86 -7.06
N ARG A 108 -8.43 -1.03 -8.04
CA ARG A 108 -9.72 -0.29 -8.05
C ARG A 108 -10.92 -1.22 -8.18
N GLU A 109 -10.84 -2.24 -9.03
CA GLU A 109 -11.89 -3.25 -9.17
C GLU A 109 -12.14 -3.99 -7.86
N GLN A 110 -11.06 -4.46 -7.22
CA GLN A 110 -11.14 -5.16 -5.95
C GLN A 110 -11.61 -4.23 -4.82
N LEU A 111 -11.14 -2.97 -4.78
CA LEU A 111 -11.61 -1.98 -3.81
C LEU A 111 -13.12 -1.77 -3.95
N HIS A 112 -13.61 -1.58 -5.17
CA HIS A 112 -15.03 -1.41 -5.45
C HIS A 112 -15.86 -2.64 -5.00
N PHE A 113 -15.36 -3.85 -5.25
CA PHE A 113 -15.99 -5.07 -4.73
C PHE A 113 -16.04 -5.09 -3.19
N LEU A 114 -14.96 -4.67 -2.52
CA LEU A 114 -14.88 -4.64 -1.06
C LEU A 114 -15.79 -3.57 -0.42
N THR A 115 -15.98 -2.43 -1.08
CA THR A 115 -16.83 -1.33 -0.57
C THR A 115 -18.31 -1.55 -0.83
N ASN A 116 -18.68 -2.31 -1.86
CA ASN A 116 -20.08 -2.61 -2.19
C ASN A 116 -20.61 -3.90 -1.54
N ALA A 117 -19.76 -4.62 -0.79
CA ALA A 117 -20.14 -5.84 -0.08
C ALA A 117 -20.70 -5.57 1.33
N GLU A 118 -21.02 -4.31 1.66
CA GLU A 118 -21.75 -3.90 2.88
C GLU A 118 -23.28 -3.91 2.68
#